data_AF-A0A3A4YK94-F1
#
_entry.id   AF-A0A3A4YK94-F1
#
_cell.length_a   1.000
_cell.length_b   1.000
_cell.length_c   1.000
_cell.angle_alpha   90.00
_cell.angle_beta   90.00
_cell.angle_gamma   90.00
#
_symmetry.space_group_name_H-M   'P 1'
#
loop_
_entity.id
_entity.type
_entity.pdbx_description
1 polymer ?
#
loop_
_entity_poly.entity_id
_entity_poly.type
_entity_poly.pdbx_seq_one_letter_code
_entity_poly.pdbx_strand_id
1 'polypeptide(L)'
;MRKLKGVRRVAGTKGFPAPTATQWRDLVLYIARTQEMNNKDRLRVLSVIRSVRDYRSKDAEIQVEKLSAAGKKVIDDLLAELGFELDFSEPTRVTKPPKRGKPDLKLV
;
A
#
# COMPACT_ATOMS: atom_id res chain seq x y z
N MET A 1 9.04 -11.64 0.09
CA MET A 1 8.24 -10.57 0.72
C MET A 1 8.17 -9.40 -0.26
N ARG A 2 6.97 -8.84 -0.49
CA ARG A 2 6.77 -7.63 -1.32
C ARG A 2 7.20 -6.43 -0.48
N LYS A 3 8.10 -5.58 -0.99
CA LYS A 3 8.56 -4.40 -0.24
C LYS A 3 7.68 -3.19 -0.57
N LEU A 4 7.26 -2.43 0.43
CA LEU A 4 6.55 -1.17 0.18
C LEU A 4 7.55 -0.14 -0.37
N LYS A 5 7.32 0.30 -1.60
CA LYS A 5 8.14 1.33 -2.26
C LYS A 5 7.73 2.73 -1.81
N GLY A 6 6.47 2.92 -1.43
CA GLY A 6 6.00 4.16 -0.81
C GLY A 6 4.48 4.26 -0.75
N VAL A 7 4.00 5.40 -0.29
CA VAL A 7 2.59 5.82 -0.38
C VAL A 7 2.44 6.65 -1.66
N ARG A 8 1.52 6.26 -2.54
CA ARG A 8 1.21 7.02 -3.77
C ARG A 8 -0.21 7.56 -3.73
N ARG A 9 -0.46 8.59 -4.55
CA ARG A 9 -1.82 9.01 -4.87
C ARG A 9 -2.31 8.25 -6.09
N VAL A 10 -3.56 7.83 -6.03
CA VAL A 10 -4.24 7.18 -7.16
C VAL A 10 -4.23 8.13 -8.36
N ALA A 11 -3.98 7.61 -9.57
CA ALA A 11 -3.77 8.44 -10.76
C ALA A 11 -4.96 9.39 -11.06
N GLY A 12 -6.19 8.99 -10.70
CA GLY A 12 -7.41 9.81 -10.83
C GLY A 12 -7.57 10.90 -9.76
N THR A 13 -6.77 10.89 -8.69
CA THR A 13 -6.84 11.86 -7.59
C THR A 13 -5.72 12.91 -7.62
N LYS A 14 -4.88 12.90 -8.67
CA LYS A 14 -3.77 13.87 -8.86
C LYS A 14 -4.23 15.34 -8.92
N GLY A 15 -5.51 15.60 -9.19
CA GLY A 15 -6.11 16.95 -9.15
C GLY A 15 -6.90 17.27 -7.88
N PHE A 16 -7.08 16.31 -6.97
CA PHE A 16 -7.81 16.52 -5.72
C PHE A 16 -6.88 17.09 -4.64
N PRO A 17 -7.35 18.02 -3.80
CA PRO A 17 -6.56 18.52 -2.69
C PRO A 17 -6.11 17.39 -1.77
N ALA A 18 -4.98 17.55 -1.10
CA ALA A 18 -4.59 16.64 -0.03
C ALA A 18 -5.70 16.55 1.03
N PRO A 19 -5.92 15.38 1.67
CA PRO A 19 -6.87 15.32 2.75
C PRO A 19 -6.46 16.30 3.86
N THR A 20 -7.42 17.09 4.29
CA THR A 20 -7.26 18.06 5.37
C THR A 20 -7.02 17.36 6.70
N ALA A 21 -6.51 18.08 7.69
CA ALA A 21 -6.35 17.56 9.05
C ALA A 21 -7.68 17.03 9.64
N THR A 22 -8.81 17.65 9.29
CA THR A 22 -10.15 17.21 9.68
C THR A 22 -10.50 15.86 9.07
N GLN A 23 -10.29 15.68 7.75
CA GLN A 23 -10.56 14.41 7.08
C GLN A 23 -9.72 13.27 7.67
N TRP A 24 -8.45 13.53 7.99
CA TRP A 24 -7.62 12.54 8.71
C TRP A 24 -8.16 12.22 10.10
N ARG A 25 -8.64 13.22 10.84
CA ARG A 25 -9.23 13.02 12.18
C ARG A 25 -10.51 12.20 12.11
N ASP A 26 -11.38 12.50 11.15
CA ASP A 26 -12.65 11.79 10.97
C ASP A 26 -12.42 10.33 10.61
N LEU A 27 -11.42 10.05 9.75
CA LEU A 27 -11.01 8.68 9.43
C LEU A 27 -10.53 7.92 10.68
N VAL A 28 -9.69 8.55 11.50
CA VAL A 28 -9.21 7.95 12.77
C VAL A 28 -10.38 7.64 13.71
N LEU A 29 -11.36 8.55 13.81
CA LEU A 29 -12.55 8.34 14.63
C LEU A 29 -13.44 7.22 14.08
N TYR A 30 -13.61 7.15 12.76
CA TYR A 30 -14.35 6.09 12.08
C TYR A 30 -13.73 4.71 12.38
N ILE A 31 -12.41 4.56 12.18
CA ILE A 31 -11.70 3.32 12.46
C ILE A 31 -11.75 2.97 13.95
N ALA A 32 -11.69 3.96 14.85
CA ALA A 32 -11.80 3.71 16.29
C ALA A 32 -13.19 3.17 16.67
N ARG A 33 -14.24 3.57 15.95
CA ARG A 33 -15.64 3.22 16.22
C ARG A 33 -16.11 1.96 15.49
N THR A 34 -15.45 1.53 14.42
CA THR A 34 -15.87 0.31 13.71
C THR A 34 -15.77 -0.92 14.61
N GLN A 35 -16.84 -1.72 14.60
CA GLN A 35 -16.94 -2.99 15.33
C GLN A 35 -16.70 -4.20 14.42
N GLU A 36 -16.56 -3.99 13.11
CA GLU A 36 -16.31 -5.04 12.11
C GLU A 36 -14.91 -5.65 12.23
N MET A 37 -14.06 -5.06 13.07
CA MET A 37 -12.66 -5.42 13.23
C MET A 37 -12.37 -5.90 14.65
N ASN A 38 -11.54 -6.94 14.77
CA ASN A 38 -10.96 -7.27 16.07
C ASN A 38 -10.04 -6.11 16.55
N ASN A 39 -9.88 -6.00 17.87
CA ASN A 39 -9.16 -4.88 18.48
C ASN A 39 -7.68 -4.79 18.01
N LYS A 40 -7.04 -5.92 17.70
CA LYS A 40 -5.64 -5.95 17.23
C LYS A 40 -5.50 -5.38 15.83
N ASP A 41 -6.36 -5.76 14.91
CA ASP A 41 -6.36 -5.23 13.54
C ASP A 41 -6.76 -3.76 13.53
N ARG A 42 -7.74 -3.36 14.35
CA ARG A 42 -8.11 -1.94 14.49
C ARG A 42 -6.92 -1.06 14.90
N LEU A 43 -6.16 -1.47 15.93
CA LEU A 43 -4.97 -0.72 16.36
C LEU A 43 -3.89 -0.64 15.27
N ARG A 44 -3.72 -1.73 14.50
CA ARG A 44 -2.76 -1.76 13.38
C ARG A 44 -3.22 -0.88 12.23
N VAL A 45 -4.50 -0.90 11.86
CA VAL A 45 -5.07 -0.01 10.83
C VAL A 45 -4.89 1.45 11.22
N LEU A 46 -5.19 1.81 12.48
CA LEU A 46 -4.91 3.15 13.01
C LEU A 46 -3.43 3.54 12.87
N SER A 47 -2.53 2.59 13.14
CA SER A 47 -1.09 2.80 13.00
C SER A 47 -0.69 3.06 11.54
N VAL A 48 -1.20 2.25 10.60
CA VAL A 48 -0.93 2.44 9.16
C VAL A 48 -1.42 3.79 8.68
N ILE A 49 -2.66 4.19 9.02
CA ILE A 49 -3.22 5.48 8.62
C ILE A 49 -2.38 6.65 9.13
N ARG A 50 -1.91 6.59 10.38
CA ARG A 50 -0.98 7.59 10.92
C ARG A 50 0.34 7.62 10.16
N SER A 51 0.93 6.46 9.89
CA SER A 51 2.15 6.35 9.11
C SER A 51 1.99 6.87 7.68
N VAL A 52 0.83 6.65 7.04
CA VAL A 52 0.49 7.16 5.71
C VAL A 52 0.40 8.68 5.72
N ARG A 53 -0.33 9.25 6.70
CA ARG A 53 -0.44 10.71 6.89
C ARG A 53 0.94 11.37 7.04
N ASP A 54 1.85 10.72 7.77
CA ASP A 54 3.19 11.21 8.03
C ASP A 54 4.22 10.79 6.97
N TYR A 55 3.79 10.16 5.86
CA TYR A 55 4.64 9.62 4.79
C TYR A 55 5.71 8.61 5.25
N ARG A 56 5.53 7.98 6.42
CA ARG A 56 6.43 6.98 7.03
C ARG A 56 6.17 5.60 6.46
N SER A 57 6.62 5.40 5.23
CA SER A 57 6.35 4.17 4.44
C SER A 57 6.84 2.88 5.14
N LYS A 58 8.02 2.90 5.78
CA LYS A 58 8.56 1.70 6.48
C LYS A 58 7.70 1.29 7.69
N ASP A 59 7.19 2.26 8.43
CA ASP A 59 6.33 2.00 9.58
C ASP A 59 4.98 1.43 9.12
N ALA A 60 4.42 2.00 8.04
CA ALA A 60 3.20 1.48 7.42
C ALA A 60 3.38 0.03 6.96
N GLU A 61 4.50 -0.28 6.29
CA GLU A 61 4.82 -1.63 5.81
C GLU A 61 4.80 -2.67 6.94
N ILE A 62 5.53 -2.40 8.04
CA ILE A 62 5.61 -3.31 9.20
C ILE A 62 4.23 -3.60 9.79
N GLN A 63 3.35 -2.60 9.81
CA GLN A 63 2.00 -2.76 10.37
C GLN A 63 1.09 -3.50 9.40
N VAL A 64 1.18 -3.22 8.10
CA VAL A 64 0.40 -3.91 7.06
C VAL A 64 0.77 -5.39 6.98
N GLU A 65 2.05 -5.74 7.10
CA GLU A 65 2.48 -7.15 7.13
C GLU A 65 1.82 -7.94 8.26
N LYS A 66 1.57 -7.28 9.40
CA LYS A 66 0.98 -7.89 10.59
C LYS A 66 -0.54 -7.96 10.56
N LEU A 67 -1.20 -7.30 9.60
CA LEU A 67 -2.67 -7.32 9.48
C LEU A 67 -3.19 -8.64 8.95
N SER A 68 -4.38 -9.01 9.42
CA SER A 68 -5.18 -10.05 8.79
C SER A 68 -5.59 -9.67 7.36
N ALA A 69 -6.04 -10.64 6.55
CA ALA A 69 -6.56 -10.35 5.22
C ALA A 69 -7.75 -9.36 5.24
N ALA A 70 -8.61 -9.46 6.25
CA ALA A 70 -9.71 -8.52 6.47
C ALA A 70 -9.18 -7.10 6.78
N GLY A 71 -8.19 -6.99 7.67
CA GLY A 71 -7.57 -5.70 8.00
C GLY A 71 -6.84 -5.06 6.82
N LYS A 72 -6.23 -5.86 5.94
CA LYS A 72 -5.63 -5.36 4.69
C LYS A 72 -6.66 -4.80 3.72
N LYS A 73 -7.78 -5.52 3.52
CA LYS A 73 -8.88 -5.04 2.68
C LYS A 73 -9.45 -3.71 3.17
N VAL A 74 -9.67 -3.59 4.48
CA VAL A 74 -10.15 -2.34 5.10
C VAL A 74 -9.19 -1.18 4.84
N ILE A 75 -7.87 -1.41 4.90
CA ILE A 75 -6.89 -0.37 4.56
C ILE A 75 -6.96 0.03 3.10
N ASP A 76 -7.00 -0.95 2.19
CA ASP A 76 -7.03 -0.67 0.76
C ASP A 76 -8.28 0.15 0.41
N ASP A 77 -9.44 -0.20 0.97
CA ASP A 77 -10.70 0.52 0.80
C ASP A 77 -10.60 1.96 1.36
N LEU A 78 -10.12 2.13 2.61
CA LEU A 78 -10.00 3.44 3.25
C LEU A 78 -8.97 4.36 2.56
N LEU A 79 -7.86 3.79 2.09
CA LEU A 79 -6.85 4.57 1.36
C LEU A 79 -7.38 4.98 -0.01
N ALA A 80 -8.10 4.09 -0.71
CA ALA A 80 -8.72 4.42 -1.98
C ALA A 80 -9.74 5.56 -1.85
N GLU A 81 -10.56 5.57 -0.79
CA GLU A 81 -11.48 6.68 -0.49
C GLU A 81 -10.74 8.02 -0.31
N LEU A 82 -9.55 8.00 0.28
CA LEU A 82 -8.69 9.18 0.44
C LEU A 82 -7.87 9.50 -0.81
N GLY A 83 -7.97 8.69 -1.86
CA GLY A 83 -7.19 8.84 -3.08
C GLY A 83 -5.72 8.44 -2.93
N PHE A 84 -5.40 7.59 -1.96
CA PHE A 84 -4.07 7.02 -1.74
C PHE A 84 -4.06 5.52 -2.03
N GLU A 85 -2.87 5.01 -2.32
CA GLU A 85 -2.61 3.59 -2.43
C GLU A 85 -1.24 3.28 -1.82
N LEU A 86 -1.10 2.06 -1.30
CA LEU A 86 0.19 1.52 -0.86
C LEU A 86 0.87 0.86 -2.07
N ASP A 87 1.95 1.48 -2.54
CA ASP A 87 2.72 0.98 -3.68
C ASP A 87 3.67 -0.12 -3.22
N PHE A 88 3.19 -1.35 -3.25
CA PHE A 88 4.03 -2.53 -3.03
C PHE A 88 4.78 -2.88 -4.32
N SER A 89 6.11 -2.89 -4.25
CA SER A 89 6.89 -3.57 -5.29
C SER A 89 6.62 -5.07 -5.23
N GLU A 90 6.24 -5.66 -6.35
CA GLU A 90 6.33 -7.12 -6.48
C GLU A 90 7.76 -7.55 -6.17
N PRO A 91 8.00 -8.73 -5.54
CA PRO A 91 9.32 -9.30 -5.60
C PRO A 91 9.62 -9.47 -7.08
N THR A 92 10.51 -8.64 -7.63
CA THR A 92 11.12 -8.90 -8.92
C THR A 92 11.69 -10.30 -8.84
N ARG A 93 10.98 -11.30 -9.35
CA ARG A 93 11.61 -12.49 -9.89
C ARG A 93 12.47 -11.93 -11.01
N VAL A 94 13.76 -11.82 -10.73
CA VAL A 94 14.76 -11.54 -11.75
C VAL A 94 14.77 -12.79 -12.65
N THR A 95 13.82 -12.86 -13.59
CA THR A 95 13.96 -13.73 -14.74
C THR A 95 15.05 -13.09 -15.57
N LYS A 96 16.28 -13.55 -15.32
CA LYS A 96 17.45 -13.30 -16.14
C LYS A 96 17.00 -13.37 -17.61
N PRO A 97 17.22 -12.33 -18.43
CA PRO A 97 16.88 -12.42 -19.85
C PRO A 97 17.61 -13.62 -20.45
N PRO A 98 16.98 -14.41 -21.34
CA PRO A 98 17.66 -15.51 -22.00
C PRO A 98 18.90 -14.94 -22.70
N LYS A 99 20.07 -15.53 -22.41
CA LYS A 99 21.31 -15.24 -23.15
C LYS A 99 20.98 -15.35 -24.64
N ARG A 100 21.11 -14.25 -25.36
CA ARG A 100 21.00 -14.19 -26.82
C ARG A 100 22.01 -15.19 -27.39
N GLY A 101 21.54 -16.38 -27.75
CA GLY A 101 22.33 -17.36 -28.49
C GLY A 101 22.72 -16.72 -29.82
N LYS A 102 24.01 -16.80 -30.14
CA LYS A 102 24.53 -16.39 -31.44
C LYS A 102 23.83 -17.21 -32.53
N PRO A 103 23.34 -16.61 -33.62
CA PRO A 103 22.98 -17.41 -34.79
C PRO A 103 24.28 -17.89 -35.46
N ASP A 104 24.54 -19.19 -35.41
CA ASP A 104 25.47 -19.85 -36.33
C ASP A 104 24.82 -19.83 -37.72
N LEU A 105 25.24 -18.87 -38.54
CA LEU A 105 24.86 -18.77 -39.94
C LEU A 105 25.77 -19.73 -40.73
N LYS A 106 25.30 -20.95 -40.99
CA LYS A 106 25.82 -21.78 -42.09
C LYS A 106 25.10 -21.36 -43.36
N LEU A 107 25.81 -20.65 -44.25
CA LEU A 107 25.36 -20.44 -45.63
C LEU A 107 25.58 -21.75 -46.41
N VAL A 108 24.52 -22.16 -47.11
CA VAL A 108 24.53 -23.14 -48.20
C VAL A 108 24.85 -22.41 -49.50
#